data_AF-A0A954WFI1-F1
#
_entry.id   AF-A0A954WFI1-F1
#
_cell.length_a   1.000
_cell.length_b   1.000
_cell.length_c   1.000
_cell.angle_alpha   90.00
_cell.angle_beta   90.00
_cell.angle_gamma   90.00
#
_symmetry.space_group_name_H-M   'P 1'
#
loop_
_entity.id
_entity.type
_entity.pdbx_description
1 polymer ?
#
loop_
_entity_poly.entity_id
_entity_poly.type
_entity_poly.pdbx_seq_one_letter_code
_entity_poly.pdbx_strand_id
1 'polypeptide(L)'
;GERIDIVRWSEDPEVLIPNALQPAEVDQVLLCDMIGRAIVLVREDQLSLAIGRRGQNVRLASKLCGWDIEIMTGEELEEQIERAVGGFCEIEGVNEELAQALVEQGYLSYDDLSVIEPDALMELGGLSQEEVDAIVEQAEARAEEAEHAAAEERERQKRAERERQHLEAEQAAAAEAAEPTPEPEASESQPDQTDSSAEADQ
;
A
#
# COMPACT_ATOMS: atom_id res chain seq x y z
N GLY A 1 -4.15 20.81 17.16
CA GLY A 1 -3.25 20.25 18.19
C GLY A 1 -2.61 19.00 17.62
N GLU A 2 -1.38 18.69 18.05
CA GLU A 2 -0.72 17.42 17.75
C GLU A 2 -1.44 16.27 18.46
N ARG A 3 -1.53 15.09 17.81
CA ARG A 3 -2.07 13.87 18.42
C ARG A 3 -0.91 13.11 19.07
N ILE A 4 -1.07 12.76 20.35
CA ILE A 4 -0.05 12.07 21.15
C ILE A 4 -0.63 10.72 21.55
N ASP A 5 0.02 9.65 21.12
CA ASP A 5 -0.30 8.28 21.49
C ASP A 5 0.74 7.78 22.51
N ILE A 6 0.27 7.04 23.52
CA ILE A 6 1.13 6.47 24.58
C ILE A 6 1.05 4.96 24.46
N VAL A 7 2.20 4.34 24.18
CA VAL A 7 2.32 2.89 23.98
C VAL A 7 3.18 2.26 25.07
N ARG A 8 3.00 0.95 25.30
CA ARG A 8 3.82 0.21 26.26
C ARG A 8 5.18 -0.13 25.66
N TRP A 9 6.25 0.31 26.32
CA TRP A 9 7.61 -0.05 25.95
C TRP A 9 7.93 -1.53 26.25
N SER A 10 8.74 -2.13 25.40
CA SER A 10 9.37 -3.44 25.56
C SER A 10 10.76 -3.38 24.94
N GLU A 11 11.73 -4.13 25.50
CA GLU A 11 13.04 -4.32 24.87
C GLU A 11 12.99 -5.36 23.74
N ASP A 12 12.00 -6.25 23.79
CA ASP A 12 11.75 -7.26 22.77
C ASP A 12 11.03 -6.63 21.56
N PRO A 13 11.66 -6.60 20.35
CA PRO A 13 11.06 -6.03 19.15
C PRO A 13 9.75 -6.72 18.74
N GLU A 14 9.61 -8.02 18.96
CA GLU A 14 8.37 -8.75 18.65
C GLU A 14 7.18 -8.25 19.49
N VAL A 15 7.45 -7.64 20.64
CA VAL A 15 6.44 -7.04 21.53
C VAL A 15 6.33 -5.52 21.29
N LEU A 16 7.46 -4.84 21.06
CA LEU A 16 7.49 -3.39 20.89
C LEU A 16 6.82 -2.95 19.59
N ILE A 17 7.06 -3.65 18.48
CA ILE A 17 6.55 -3.29 17.16
C ILE A 17 5.01 -3.30 17.13
N PRO A 18 4.31 -4.36 17.58
CA PRO A 18 2.85 -4.34 17.68
C PRO A 18 2.31 -3.25 18.59
N ASN A 19 2.99 -2.96 19.72
CA ASN A 19 2.59 -1.87 20.61
C ASN A 19 2.71 -0.50 19.92
N ALA A 20 3.75 -0.30 19.11
CA ALA A 20 4.01 0.95 18.40
C ALA A 20 3.03 1.19 17.23
N LEU A 21 2.44 0.12 16.68
CA LEU A 21 1.50 0.20 15.56
C LEU A 21 0.03 0.40 15.97
N GLN A 22 -0.25 0.47 17.28
CA GLN A 22 -1.60 0.75 17.78
C GLN A 22 -2.19 2.02 17.14
N PRO A 23 -3.48 2.02 16.77
CA PRO A 23 -4.51 1.05 17.13
C PRO A 23 -4.67 -0.15 16.18
N ALA A 24 -3.77 -0.34 15.21
CA ALA A 24 -3.88 -1.48 14.29
C ALA A 24 -3.61 -2.82 14.98
N GLU A 25 -4.37 -3.84 14.62
CA GLU A 25 -4.12 -5.22 15.03
C GLU A 25 -3.07 -5.86 14.12
N VAL A 26 -2.04 -6.45 14.73
CA VAL A 26 -0.95 -7.15 14.03
C VAL A 26 -1.16 -8.65 14.16
N ASP A 27 -1.08 -9.38 13.05
CA ASP A 27 -1.20 -10.83 13.03
C ASP A 27 0.14 -11.51 13.31
N GLN A 28 1.22 -11.02 12.68
CA GLN A 28 2.56 -11.58 12.82
C GLN A 28 3.65 -10.52 12.59
N VAL A 29 4.78 -10.69 13.26
CA VAL A 29 6.02 -9.92 13.02
C VAL A 29 7.11 -10.90 12.61
N LEU A 30 7.77 -10.65 11.49
CA LEU A 30 8.94 -11.37 11.02
C LEU A 30 10.13 -10.42 11.09
N LEU A 31 11.18 -10.82 11.80
CA LEU A 31 12.38 -10.01 11.98
C LEU A 31 13.46 -10.48 11.00
N CYS A 32 13.93 -9.55 10.18
CA CYS A 32 15.01 -9.75 9.21
C CYS A 32 16.26 -9.05 9.75
N ASP A 33 16.93 -9.70 10.70
CA ASP A 33 18.06 -9.13 11.46
C ASP A 33 19.20 -8.65 10.54
N MET A 34 19.47 -9.37 9.45
CA MET A 34 20.58 -9.08 8.54
C MET A 34 20.45 -7.70 7.87
N ILE A 35 19.23 -7.24 7.64
CA ILE A 35 18.93 -5.96 6.97
C ILE A 35 18.26 -4.94 7.90
N GLY A 36 18.05 -5.28 9.18
CA GLY A 36 17.39 -4.42 10.15
C GLY A 36 15.92 -4.09 9.80
N ARG A 37 15.24 -4.99 9.10
CA ARG A 37 13.84 -4.85 8.66
C ARG A 37 12.92 -5.74 9.49
N ALA A 38 11.72 -5.26 9.76
CA ALA A 38 10.64 -6.03 10.35
C ALA A 38 9.45 -6.03 9.40
N ILE A 39 9.08 -7.21 8.92
CA ILE A 39 7.88 -7.41 8.09
C ILE A 39 6.71 -7.68 9.03
N VAL A 40 5.71 -6.83 8.98
CA VAL A 40 4.52 -6.90 9.83
C VAL A 40 3.34 -7.31 8.98
N LEU A 41 2.81 -8.50 9.28
CA LEU A 41 1.65 -9.03 8.61
C LEU A 41 0.38 -8.57 9.30
N VAL A 42 -0.53 -8.05 8.49
CA VAL A 42 -1.85 -7.59 8.91
C VAL A 42 -2.92 -8.04 7.93
N ARG A 43 -4.15 -8.14 8.41
CA ARG A 43 -5.32 -8.28 7.55
C ARG A 43 -5.53 -7.05 6.65
N GLU A 44 -6.19 -7.23 5.51
CA GLU A 44 -6.52 -6.15 4.57
C GLU A 44 -7.24 -4.97 5.24
N ASP A 45 -8.16 -5.25 6.17
CA ASP A 45 -8.94 -4.22 6.88
C ASP A 45 -8.08 -3.38 7.84
N GLN A 46 -6.94 -3.91 8.26
CA GLN A 46 -5.99 -3.27 9.16
C GLN A 46 -4.85 -2.55 8.42
N LEU A 47 -4.59 -2.89 7.15
CA LEU A 47 -3.47 -2.36 6.35
C LEU A 47 -3.42 -0.82 6.34
N SER A 48 -4.55 -0.19 6.01
CA SER A 48 -4.67 1.28 5.97
C SER A 48 -4.45 1.93 7.35
N LEU A 49 -4.91 1.28 8.42
CA LEU A 49 -4.76 1.76 9.79
C LEU A 49 -3.31 1.67 10.26
N ALA A 50 -2.67 0.53 9.98
CA ALA A 50 -1.29 0.23 10.34
C ALA A 50 -0.30 1.17 9.64
N ILE A 51 -0.49 1.42 8.33
CA ILE A 51 0.30 2.40 7.56
C ILE A 51 0.00 3.82 8.06
N GLY A 52 -1.28 4.12 8.28
CA GLY A 52 -1.76 5.43 8.68
C GLY A 52 -1.70 6.48 7.56
N ARG A 53 -2.26 7.66 7.81
CA ARG A 53 -2.36 8.73 6.81
C ARG A 53 -0.97 9.14 6.31
N ARG A 54 -0.70 8.97 5.01
CA ARG A 54 0.61 9.26 4.37
C ARG A 54 1.77 8.49 5.00
N GLY A 55 1.51 7.27 5.50
CA GLY A 55 2.52 6.44 6.16
C GLY A 55 3.00 7.02 7.49
N GLN A 56 2.22 7.90 8.13
CA GLN A 56 2.65 8.55 9.37
C GLN A 56 2.82 7.53 10.50
N ASN A 57 1.94 6.55 10.61
CA ASN A 57 1.94 5.62 11.73
C ASN A 57 3.16 4.69 11.66
N VAL A 58 3.31 3.98 10.54
CA VAL A 58 4.48 3.13 10.29
C VAL A 58 5.80 3.90 10.44
N ARG A 59 5.91 5.13 9.91
CA ARG A 59 7.15 5.93 10.02
C ARG A 59 7.47 6.33 11.46
N LEU A 60 6.46 6.57 12.30
CA LEU A 60 6.67 6.85 13.72
C LEU A 60 7.04 5.58 14.48
N ALA A 61 6.38 4.45 14.19
CA ALA A 61 6.70 3.15 14.75
C ALA A 61 8.14 2.72 14.41
N SER A 62 8.57 2.85 13.14
CA SER A 62 9.95 2.55 12.71
C SER A 62 10.97 3.37 13.48
N LYS A 63 10.71 4.67 13.65
CA LYS A 63 11.59 5.55 14.43
C LYS A 63 11.63 5.21 15.92
N LEU A 64 10.50 4.79 16.49
CA LEU A 64 10.41 4.41 17.90
C LEU A 64 11.11 3.08 18.17
N CYS A 65 10.95 2.11 17.28
CA CYS A 65 11.50 0.77 17.41
C CYS A 65 12.97 0.69 16.97
N GLY A 66 13.40 1.56 16.07
CA GLY A 66 14.73 1.49 15.45
C GLY A 66 14.84 0.44 14.34
N TRP A 67 13.71 0.01 13.79
CA TRP A 67 13.60 -0.98 12.71
C TRP A 67 12.98 -0.34 11.47
N ASP A 68 13.41 -0.76 10.28
CA ASP A 68 12.63 -0.48 9.08
C ASP A 68 11.38 -1.37 9.08
N ILE A 69 10.19 -0.78 9.12
CA ILE A 69 8.95 -1.55 9.29
C ILE A 69 8.22 -1.56 7.96
N GLU A 70 8.09 -2.74 7.38
CA GLU A 70 7.30 -2.97 6.18
C GLU A 70 5.99 -3.64 6.58
N ILE A 71 4.86 -3.11 6.13
CA ILE A 71 3.53 -3.63 6.49
C ILE A 71 2.86 -4.12 5.23
N MET A 72 2.42 -5.37 5.25
CA MET A 72 1.79 -6.03 4.11
C MET A 72 0.83 -7.13 4.58
N THR A 73 0.06 -7.68 3.66
CA THR A 73 -0.74 -8.88 3.92
C THR A 73 0.09 -10.15 3.74
N GLY A 74 -0.41 -11.28 4.24
CA GLY A 74 0.23 -12.58 3.98
C GLY A 74 0.29 -12.93 2.50
N GLU A 75 -0.76 -12.59 1.74
CA GLU A 75 -0.82 -12.82 0.29
C GLU A 75 0.23 -11.95 -0.44
N GLU A 76 0.36 -10.68 -0.06
CA GLU A 76 1.39 -9.78 -0.61
C GLU A 76 2.81 -10.30 -0.31
N LEU A 77 3.04 -10.83 0.90
CA LEU A 77 4.33 -11.44 1.24
C LEU A 77 4.62 -12.68 0.39
N GLU A 78 3.65 -13.57 0.22
CA GLU A 78 3.81 -14.78 -0.62
C GLU A 78 4.16 -14.41 -2.07
N GLU A 79 3.47 -13.42 -2.64
CA GLU A 79 3.79 -12.90 -3.98
C GLU A 79 5.17 -12.27 -4.05
N GLN A 80 5.60 -11.54 -3.01
CA GLN A 80 6.94 -10.97 -2.93
C GLN A 80 8.02 -12.06 -2.87
N ILE A 81 7.81 -13.11 -2.06
CA ILE A 81 8.72 -14.26 -1.95
C ILE A 81 8.83 -14.96 -3.32
N GLU A 82 7.71 -15.29 -3.98
CA GLU A 82 7.75 -15.96 -5.28
C GLU A 82 8.50 -15.12 -6.33
N ARG A 83 8.22 -13.81 -6.36
CA ARG A 83 8.92 -12.87 -7.24
C ARG A 83 10.41 -12.77 -6.93
N ALA A 84 10.78 -12.72 -5.65
CA ALA A 84 12.16 -12.62 -5.21
C ALA A 84 12.95 -13.87 -5.59
N VAL A 85 12.44 -15.06 -5.28
CA VAL A 85 13.07 -16.33 -5.68
C VAL A 85 13.24 -16.40 -7.20
N GLY A 86 12.19 -16.07 -7.96
CA GLY A 86 12.24 -16.06 -9.41
C GLY A 86 13.28 -15.08 -9.96
N GLY A 87 13.29 -13.84 -9.45
CA GLY A 87 14.22 -12.81 -9.87
C GLY A 87 15.68 -13.10 -9.51
N PHE A 88 15.93 -13.59 -8.30
CA PHE A 88 17.28 -13.97 -7.87
C PHE A 88 17.85 -15.11 -8.71
N CYS A 89 17.03 -16.08 -9.11
CA CYS A 89 17.46 -17.15 -10.03
C CYS A 89 17.89 -16.64 -11.43
N GLU A 90 17.55 -15.41 -11.82
CA GLU A 90 18.01 -14.82 -13.07
C GLU A 90 19.41 -14.17 -12.98
N ILE A 91 19.98 -14.09 -11.77
CA ILE A 91 21.32 -13.55 -11.54
C ILE A 91 22.34 -14.69 -11.75
N GLU A 92 23.34 -14.44 -12.61
CA GLU A 92 24.40 -15.42 -12.84
C GLU A 92 25.22 -15.59 -11.56
N GLY A 93 25.35 -16.84 -11.10
CA GLY A 93 26.03 -17.19 -9.84
C GLY A 93 25.06 -17.44 -8.67
N VAL A 94 23.78 -17.09 -8.80
CA VAL A 94 22.76 -17.39 -7.80
C VAL A 94 22.01 -18.66 -8.22
N ASN A 95 22.10 -19.71 -7.39
CA ASN A 95 21.32 -20.92 -7.58
C ASN A 95 20.02 -20.88 -6.76
N GLU A 96 19.12 -21.84 -6.97
CA GLU A 96 17.82 -21.89 -6.30
C GLU A 96 17.95 -22.00 -4.76
N GLU A 97 18.94 -22.74 -4.27
CA GLU A 97 19.19 -22.91 -2.83
C GLU A 97 19.63 -21.58 -2.18
N LEU A 98 20.53 -20.85 -2.83
CA LEU A 98 20.98 -19.53 -2.39
C LEU A 98 19.85 -18.50 -2.49
N ALA A 99 19.04 -18.53 -3.56
CA ALA A 99 17.88 -17.65 -3.71
C ALA A 99 16.86 -17.86 -2.59
N GLN A 100 16.54 -19.12 -2.25
CA GLN A 100 15.67 -19.44 -1.11
C GLN A 100 16.28 -18.98 0.21
N ALA A 101 17.58 -19.24 0.43
CA ALA A 101 18.26 -18.82 1.64
C ALA A 101 18.25 -17.29 1.81
N LEU A 102 18.45 -16.53 0.73
CA LEU A 102 18.36 -15.06 0.75
C LEU A 102 16.96 -14.60 1.15
N VAL A 103 15.92 -15.18 0.56
CA VAL A 103 14.53 -14.83 0.88
C VAL A 103 14.19 -15.17 2.33
N GLU A 104 14.67 -16.29 2.85
CA GLU A 104 14.52 -16.66 4.27
C GLU A 104 15.18 -15.67 5.24
N GLN A 105 16.27 -15.02 4.83
CA GLN A 105 16.93 -13.96 5.59
C GLN A 105 16.26 -12.59 5.44
N GLY A 106 15.23 -12.48 4.60
CA GLY A 106 14.44 -11.26 4.40
C GLY A 106 14.87 -10.40 3.20
N TYR A 107 15.76 -10.90 2.34
CA TYR A 107 16.07 -10.22 1.08
C TYR A 107 14.94 -10.49 0.08
N LEU A 108 14.16 -9.47 -0.27
CA LEU A 108 12.96 -9.61 -1.11
C LEU A 108 13.06 -8.80 -2.42
N SER A 109 14.13 -8.04 -2.60
CA SER A 109 14.35 -7.20 -3.78
C SER A 109 15.81 -7.16 -4.20
N TYR A 110 16.05 -6.74 -5.45
CA TYR A 110 17.40 -6.50 -5.95
C TYR A 110 18.11 -5.36 -5.19
N ASP A 111 17.35 -4.39 -4.68
CA ASP A 111 17.88 -3.31 -3.84
C ASP A 111 18.48 -3.89 -2.55
N ASP A 112 17.77 -4.81 -1.89
CA ASP A 112 18.26 -5.48 -0.68
C ASP A 112 19.57 -6.25 -0.96
N LEU A 113 19.65 -6.91 -2.11
CA LEU A 113 20.84 -7.67 -2.51
C LEU A 113 22.01 -6.75 -2.91
N SER A 114 21.75 -5.56 -3.43
CA SER A 114 22.80 -4.60 -3.80
C SER A 114 23.52 -4.01 -2.59
N VAL A 115 22.85 -3.94 -1.44
CA VAL A 115 23.41 -3.39 -0.19
C VAL A 115 23.84 -4.47 0.82
N ILE A 116 23.83 -5.74 0.40
CA ILE A 116 24.25 -6.86 1.25
C ILE A 116 25.73 -6.75 1.62
N GLU A 117 26.06 -7.09 2.86
CA GLU A 117 27.45 -7.20 3.28
C GLU A 117 28.13 -8.37 2.54
N PRO A 118 29.27 -8.16 1.85
CA PRO A 118 29.91 -9.20 1.06
C PRO A 118 30.21 -10.48 1.85
N ASP A 119 30.70 -10.32 3.08
CA ASP A 119 31.01 -11.44 3.97
C ASP A 119 29.78 -12.32 4.25
N ALA A 120 28.60 -11.71 4.36
CA ALA A 120 27.36 -12.42 4.63
C ALA A 120 26.92 -13.25 3.41
N LEU A 121 27.03 -12.70 2.20
CA LEU A 121 26.70 -13.43 0.98
C LEU A 121 27.69 -14.58 0.70
N MET A 122 28.97 -14.36 1.00
CA MET A 122 29.99 -15.41 0.94
C MET A 122 29.68 -16.57 1.90
N GLU A 123 29.31 -16.27 3.15
CA GLU A 123 28.94 -17.28 4.14
C GLU A 123 27.69 -18.05 3.75
N LEU A 124 26.67 -17.35 3.25
CA LEU A 124 25.38 -17.95 2.86
C LEU A 124 25.51 -18.87 1.65
N GLY A 125 26.24 -18.45 0.62
CA GLY A 125 26.37 -19.18 -0.65
C GLY A 125 27.62 -20.03 -0.80
N GLY A 126 28.57 -19.96 0.14
CA GLY A 126 29.89 -20.57 -0.01
C GLY A 126 30.69 -20.00 -1.18
N LEU A 127 30.49 -18.70 -1.46
CA LEU A 127 31.00 -18.01 -2.64
C LEU A 127 32.37 -17.38 -2.37
N SER A 128 33.15 -17.20 -3.44
CA SER A 128 34.35 -16.37 -3.42
C SER A 128 34.00 -14.88 -3.50
N GLN A 129 34.94 -14.01 -3.13
CA GLN A 129 34.76 -12.56 -3.24
C GLN A 129 34.44 -12.13 -4.67
N GLU A 130 35.11 -12.72 -5.67
CA GLU A 130 34.90 -12.38 -7.09
C GLU A 130 33.47 -12.75 -7.54
N GLU A 131 32.92 -13.86 -7.05
CA GLU A 131 31.53 -14.26 -7.34
C GLU A 131 30.53 -13.33 -6.65
N VAL A 132 30.79 -12.93 -5.40
CA VAL A 132 29.96 -11.99 -4.67
C VAL A 132 29.94 -10.62 -5.33
N ASP A 133 31.09 -10.08 -5.70
CA ASP A 133 31.20 -8.79 -6.39
C ASP A 133 30.40 -8.81 -7.71
N ALA A 134 30.48 -9.92 -8.47
CA ALA A 134 29.72 -10.09 -9.71
C ALA A 134 28.20 -10.22 -9.49
N ILE A 135 27.76 -10.84 -8.39
CA ILE A 135 26.33 -10.93 -8.03
C ILE A 135 25.81 -9.55 -7.63
N VAL A 136 26.56 -8.81 -6.82
CA VAL A 136 26.17 -7.46 -6.36
C VAL A 136 26.09 -6.49 -7.55
N GLU A 137 27.07 -6.50 -8.46
CA GLU A 137 27.05 -5.66 -9.67
C GLU A 137 25.82 -5.97 -10.56
N GLN A 138 25.47 -7.25 -10.71
CA GLN A 138 24.24 -7.64 -11.41
C GLN A 138 22.98 -7.20 -10.67
N ALA A 139 22.95 -7.33 -9.34
CA ALA A 139 21.82 -6.90 -8.52
C ALA A 139 21.60 -5.38 -8.63
N GLU A 140 22.66 -4.57 -8.58
CA GLU A 140 22.60 -3.12 -8.81
C GLU A 140 21.98 -2.79 -10.17
N ALA A 141 22.48 -3.41 -11.26
CA ALA A 141 21.95 -3.18 -12.60
C ALA A 141 20.46 -3.56 -12.71
N ARG A 142 20.06 -4.69 -12.12
CA ARG A 142 18.65 -5.13 -12.11
C ARG A 142 17.77 -4.25 -11.22
N ALA A 143 18.30 -3.71 -10.12
CA ALA A 143 17.60 -2.77 -9.25
C ALA A 143 17.28 -1.47 -10.01
N GLU A 144 18.25 -0.92 -10.75
CA GLU A 144 18.04 0.25 -11.60
C GLU A 144 16.98 -0.01 -12.69
N GLU A 145 17.05 -1.16 -13.37
CA GLU A 145 16.07 -1.56 -14.38
C GLU A 145 14.65 -1.70 -13.79
N ALA A 146 14.54 -2.34 -12.62
CA ALA A 146 13.27 -2.51 -11.92
C ALA A 146 12.69 -1.17 -11.45
N GLU A 147 13.53 -0.26 -10.94
CA GLU A 147 13.09 1.09 -10.54
C GLU A 147 12.58 1.88 -11.75
N HIS A 148 13.31 1.85 -12.87
CA HIS A 148 12.91 2.53 -14.09
C HIS A 148 11.57 1.99 -14.61
N ALA A 149 11.42 0.66 -14.68
CA ALA A 149 10.17 0.02 -15.09
C ALA A 149 9.00 0.40 -14.17
N ALA A 150 9.21 0.39 -12.85
CA ALA A 150 8.20 0.80 -11.87
C ALA A 150 7.85 2.29 -11.98
N ALA A 151 8.82 3.16 -12.29
CA ALA A 151 8.58 4.58 -12.52
C ALA A 151 7.72 4.81 -13.77
N GLU A 152 8.03 4.15 -14.89
CA GLU A 152 7.23 4.24 -16.12
C GLU A 152 5.80 3.74 -15.93
N GLU A 153 5.61 2.63 -15.22
CA GLU A 153 4.29 2.08 -14.93
C GLU A 153 3.49 3.01 -14.02
N ARG A 154 4.10 3.60 -12.98
CA ARG A 154 3.44 4.60 -12.13
C ARG A 154 2.99 5.82 -12.92
N GLU A 155 3.79 6.31 -13.87
CA GLU A 155 3.39 7.44 -14.72
C GLU A 155 2.25 7.04 -15.69
N ARG A 156 2.29 5.83 -16.23
CA ARG A 156 1.20 5.29 -17.06
C ARG A 156 -0.12 5.21 -16.30
N GLN A 157 -0.09 4.69 -15.07
CA GLN A 157 -1.26 4.58 -14.20
C GLN A 157 -1.82 5.95 -13.81
N LYS A 158 -0.98 6.90 -13.40
CA LYS A 158 -1.40 8.28 -13.11
C LYS A 158 -2.05 8.93 -14.32
N ARG A 159 -1.49 8.71 -15.52
CA ARG A 159 -2.06 9.25 -16.75
C ARG A 159 -3.44 8.64 -17.05
N ALA A 160 -3.56 7.31 -16.96
CA ALA A 160 -4.82 6.61 -17.17
C ALA A 160 -5.89 7.03 -16.14
N GLU A 161 -5.50 7.21 -14.87
CA GLU A 161 -6.40 7.67 -13.82
C GLU A 161 -6.90 9.10 -14.08
N ARG A 162 -6.00 10.02 -14.46
CA ARG A 162 -6.39 11.40 -14.83
C ARG A 162 -7.34 11.42 -16.02
N GLU A 163 -7.07 10.61 -17.04
CA GLU A 163 -7.95 10.49 -18.21
C GLU A 163 -9.32 9.93 -17.81
N ARG A 164 -9.39 8.92 -16.93
CA ARG A 164 -10.65 8.38 -16.39
C ARG A 164 -11.43 9.43 -15.60
N GLN A 165 -10.77 10.14 -14.68
CA GLN A 165 -11.40 11.19 -13.87
C GLN A 165 -11.94 12.34 -14.74
N HIS A 166 -11.21 12.70 -15.80
CA HIS A 166 -11.66 13.71 -16.75
C HIS A 166 -12.94 13.27 -17.48
N LEU A 167 -12.97 12.04 -17.99
CA LEU A 167 -14.15 11.48 -18.66
C LEU A 167 -15.35 11.36 -17.71
N GLU A 168 -15.13 10.93 -16.46
CA GLU A 168 -16.18 10.87 -15.44
C GLU A 168 -16.73 12.26 -15.10
N ALA A 169 -15.88 13.27 -15.00
CA ALA A 169 -16.30 14.66 -14.76
C ALA A 169 -17.09 15.24 -15.95
N GLU A 170 -16.67 14.97 -17.19
CA GLU A 170 -17.41 15.38 -18.39
C GLU A 170 -18.78 14.71 -18.47
N GLN A 171 -18.86 13.41 -18.14
CA GLN A 171 -20.13 12.68 -18.13
C GLN A 171 -21.07 13.17 -17.02
N ALA A 172 -20.54 13.45 -15.82
CA ALA A 172 -21.32 14.01 -14.72
C ALA A 172 -21.89 15.39 -15.08
N ALA A 173 -21.07 16.27 -15.66
CA ALA A 173 -21.51 17.59 -16.12
C ALA A 173 -22.56 17.50 -17.23
N ALA A 174 -22.41 16.55 -18.17
CA ALA A 174 -23.40 16.32 -19.22
C ALA A 174 -24.72 15.76 -18.68
N ALA A 175 -24.68 14.90 -17.66
CA ALA A 175 -25.88 14.38 -17.00
C ALA A 175 -26.61 15.48 -16.21
N GLU A 176 -25.89 16.33 -15.49
CA GLU A 176 -26.45 17.48 -14.77
C GLU A 176 -27.09 18.51 -15.72
N ALA A 177 -26.51 18.72 -16.91
CA ALA A 177 -27.08 19.59 -17.94
C ALA A 177 -28.30 19.01 -18.67
N ALA A 178 -28.55 17.71 -18.55
CA ALA A 178 -29.68 17.00 -19.18
C ALA A 178 -30.88 16.83 -18.24
N GLU A 179 -30.80 17.24 -16.98
CA GLU A 179 -31.96 17.27 -16.08
C GLU A 179 -33.02 18.26 -16.62
N PRO A 180 -34.28 17.82 -16.84
CA PRO A 180 -35.32 18.70 -17.38
C PRO A 180 -35.70 19.76 -16.35
N THR A 181 -35.56 21.04 -16.74
CA THR A 181 -36.08 22.20 -15.99
C THR A 181 -37.54 21.93 -15.57
N PRO A 182 -37.90 22.04 -14.28
CA PRO A 182 -39.29 21.85 -13.88
C PRO A 182 -40.16 22.95 -14.51
N GLU A 183 -41.23 22.55 -15.21
CA GLU A 183 -42.24 23.45 -15.75
C GLU A 183 -42.84 24.31 -14.63
N PRO A 184 -43.11 25.61 -14.85
CA PRO A 184 -43.71 26.45 -13.82
C PRO A 184 -45.16 26.00 -13.59
N GLU A 185 -45.47 25.58 -12.36
CA GLU A 185 -46.81 25.19 -11.93
C GLU A 185 -47.83 26.29 -12.24
N ALA A 186 -48.85 25.94 -13.03
CA ALA A 186 -49.98 26.81 -13.30
C ALA A 186 -50.80 26.99 -12.01
N SER A 187 -50.86 28.25 -11.55
CA SER A 187 -51.70 28.73 -10.44
C SER A 187 -53.15 28.25 -10.59
N GLU A 188 -53.61 27.42 -9.65
CA GLU A 188 -55.02 27.12 -9.44
C GLU A 188 -55.79 28.39 -9.06
N SER A 189 -56.80 28.76 -9.85
CA SER A 189 -57.82 29.74 -9.48
C SER A 189 -59.13 29.00 -9.17
N GLN A 190 -59.48 28.93 -7.88
CA GLN A 190 -60.81 28.53 -7.41
C GLN A 190 -61.84 29.64 -7.71
N PRO A 191 -63.06 29.33 -8.17
CA PRO A 191 -64.18 30.24 -8.03
C PRO A 191 -64.96 29.97 -6.74
N ASP A 192 -65.20 31.10 -6.09
CA ASP A 192 -65.90 31.39 -4.85
C ASP A 192 -67.33 30.82 -4.79
N GLN A 193 -67.73 30.34 -3.60
CA GLN A 193 -69.12 29.99 -3.30
C GLN A 193 -69.85 31.26 -2.85
N THR A 194 -70.89 31.66 -3.58
CA THR A 194 -71.89 32.59 -3.04
C THR A 194 -73.25 31.91 -2.92
N ASP A 195 -73.62 31.76 -1.66
CA ASP A 195 -74.91 31.44 -1.08
C ASP A 195 -76.03 32.38 -1.59
N SER A 196 -77.23 31.83 -1.85
CA SER A 196 -78.50 32.57 -1.78
C SER A 196 -79.68 31.60 -1.70
N SER A 197 -80.20 31.49 -0.49
CA SER A 197 -81.54 31.05 -0.09
C SER A 197 -82.71 31.60 -0.94
N ALA A 198 -83.77 30.79 -1.14
CA ALA A 198 -85.16 31.09 -0.71
C ALA A 198 -86.21 30.08 -1.26
N GLU A 199 -86.98 29.51 -0.32
CA GLU A 199 -88.42 29.15 -0.30
C GLU A 199 -89.21 28.81 -1.60
N ALA A 200 -89.97 27.71 -1.58
CA ALA A 200 -91.44 27.73 -1.40
C ALA A 200 -92.13 26.35 -1.55
N ASP A 201 -93.09 26.12 -0.67
CA ASP A 201 -94.18 25.13 -0.67
C ASP A 201 -94.84 24.82 -2.03
N GLN A 202 -94.99 23.53 -2.35
CA GLN A 202 -96.29 22.82 -2.50
C GLN A 202 -96.10 21.32 -2.82
#